data_AF-A0A2I2KV92-F1
#
_entry.id   AF-A0A2I2KV92-F1
#
_cell.length_a   1.000
_cell.length_b   1.000
_cell.length_c   1.000
_cell.angle_alpha   90.00
_cell.angle_beta   90.00
_cell.angle_gamma   90.00
#
_symmetry.space_group_name_H-M   'P 1'
#
loop_
_entity.id
_entity.type
_entity.pdbx_description
1 polymer ?
#
loop_
_entity_poly.entity_id
_entity_poly.type
_entity_poly.pdbx_seq_one_letter_code
_entity_poly.pdbx_strand_id
1 'polypeptide(L)'
;MNDVEELRVFAAVHARAQRVPDRVQRDVLARVTHDGEGPGSWTAEWSAAARGQSERGRPLLAARLYTMARFPYVDGPGRQRALELSVAEFRRWRADRNVDLQELTLAVDGGSVTCWASGFTARETRPKGPFVVLMGGIVSTKEQWAPVLLRMRLFGISGIVTDMPRAGASTVPYDDGSWRFLSGLLDALDGRADTSRTFAMMLSFSGHLALRCALDDPRVRGVATVGAPVHGAFADPAWQRGLPRITLATLAHLTGTTVDAVGEHLRERALTPGQLTALDIPVAYVASRQDEIIPAADIDLLRRHVRRLDLLEHDDVHGSPRHVAVTGPWLLRSVLRMHGARTARRALLGPSVALLRAGHRVAGRLPHPAGAIGAAPTTAGTTSQDEETR
;
A
#
# COMPACT_ATOMS: atom_id res chain seq x y z
N MET A 1 17.22 -7.47 12.25
CA MET A 1 16.09 -8.28 12.73
C MET A 1 14.97 -7.35 13.10
N ASN A 2 13.76 -7.63 12.62
CA ASN A 2 12.56 -6.87 12.95
C ASN A 2 11.96 -7.35 14.28
N ASP A 3 11.17 -6.49 14.93
CA ASP A 3 10.35 -6.89 16.06
C ASP A 3 9.19 -7.77 15.58
N VAL A 4 9.06 -8.97 16.14
CA VAL A 4 8.05 -9.95 15.74
C VAL A 4 6.63 -9.52 16.10
N GLU A 5 6.44 -8.83 17.23
CA GLU A 5 5.10 -8.36 17.61
C GLU A 5 4.65 -7.24 16.67
N GLU A 6 5.57 -6.33 16.32
CA GLU A 6 5.30 -5.31 15.31
C GLU A 6 5.01 -5.94 13.94
N LEU A 7 5.81 -6.94 13.52
CA LEU A 7 5.55 -7.69 12.29
C LEU A 7 4.16 -8.31 12.30
N ARG A 8 3.72 -8.94 13.39
CA ARG A 8 2.38 -9.56 13.50
C ARG A 8 1.27 -8.54 13.27
N VAL A 9 1.35 -7.37 13.92
CA VAL A 9 0.35 -6.30 13.79
C VAL A 9 0.28 -5.80 12.34
N PHE A 10 1.42 -5.40 11.76
CA PHE A 10 1.46 -4.83 10.41
C PHE A 10 1.15 -5.85 9.32
N ALA A 11 1.62 -7.09 9.48
CA ALA A 11 1.38 -8.13 8.51
C ALA A 11 -0.08 -8.55 8.47
N ALA A 12 -0.82 -8.55 9.59
CA ALA A 12 -2.24 -8.89 9.61
C ALA A 12 -3.07 -7.92 8.74
N VAL A 13 -2.74 -6.62 8.77
CA VAL A 13 -3.33 -5.59 7.91
C VAL A 13 -3.10 -5.93 6.43
N HIS A 14 -1.85 -6.22 6.06
CA HIS A 14 -1.45 -6.52 4.69
C HIS A 14 -1.97 -7.86 4.18
N ALA A 15 -2.02 -8.88 5.03
CA ALA A 15 -2.56 -10.20 4.73
C ALA A 15 -4.08 -10.13 4.49
N ARG A 16 -4.81 -9.34 5.29
CA ARG A 16 -6.24 -9.08 5.06
C ARG A 16 -6.49 -8.34 3.75
N ALA A 17 -5.71 -7.30 3.45
CA ALA A 17 -5.79 -6.58 2.18
C ALA A 17 -5.57 -7.51 0.96
N GLN A 18 -4.69 -8.49 1.11
CA GLN A 18 -4.41 -9.54 0.12
C GLN A 18 -5.45 -10.68 0.08
N ARG A 19 -6.43 -10.68 0.98
CA ARG A 19 -7.41 -11.78 1.15
C ARG A 19 -6.75 -13.12 1.48
N VAL A 20 -5.73 -13.09 2.34
CA VAL A 20 -5.24 -14.30 3.01
C VAL A 20 -6.29 -14.72 4.05
N PRO A 21 -6.75 -15.98 4.08
CA PRO A 21 -7.77 -16.40 5.04
C PRO A 21 -7.31 -16.24 6.50
N ASP A 22 -8.15 -15.67 7.37
CA ASP A 22 -7.81 -15.40 8.78
C ASP A 22 -7.35 -16.64 9.56
N ARG A 23 -7.91 -17.81 9.25
CA ARG A 23 -7.44 -19.09 9.84
C ARG A 23 -5.98 -19.36 9.49
N VAL A 24 -5.60 -19.20 8.22
CA VAL A 24 -4.21 -19.42 7.76
C VAL A 24 -3.28 -18.42 8.43
N GLN A 25 -3.69 -17.16 8.56
CA GLN A 25 -2.89 -16.14 9.26
C GLN A 25 -2.66 -16.54 10.72
N ARG A 26 -3.73 -16.83 11.47
CA ARG A 26 -3.63 -17.25 12.89
C ARG A 26 -2.75 -18.48 13.06
N ASP A 27 -2.95 -19.49 12.21
CA ASP A 27 -2.19 -20.73 12.29
C ASP A 27 -0.69 -20.50 12.04
N VAL A 28 -0.32 -19.62 11.10
CA VAL A 28 1.10 -19.29 10.85
C VAL A 28 1.67 -18.43 11.98
N LEU A 29 0.97 -17.36 12.37
CA LEU A 29 1.46 -16.44 13.39
C LEU A 29 1.65 -17.11 14.75
N ALA A 30 0.85 -18.14 15.08
CA ALA A 30 1.02 -18.94 16.29
C ALA A 30 2.33 -19.74 16.33
N ARG A 31 2.98 -19.99 15.19
CA ARG A 31 4.27 -20.70 15.11
C ARG A 31 5.47 -19.77 15.02
N VAL A 32 5.27 -18.49 14.70
CA VAL A 32 6.37 -17.52 14.57
C VAL A 32 6.82 -17.06 15.95
N THR A 33 8.09 -17.22 16.26
CA THR A 33 8.71 -16.82 17.54
C THR A 33 9.87 -15.83 17.38
N HIS A 34 10.52 -15.76 16.22
CA HIS A 34 11.62 -14.82 15.94
C HIS A 34 11.67 -14.38 14.47
N ASP A 35 12.54 -13.42 14.14
CA ASP A 35 12.78 -12.90 12.77
C ASP A 35 14.15 -13.28 12.18
N GLY A 36 14.82 -14.26 12.79
CA GLY A 36 16.06 -14.87 12.29
C GLY A 36 15.84 -15.93 11.18
N GLU A 37 16.76 -16.89 11.09
CA GLU A 37 16.67 -18.03 10.16
C GLU A 37 16.24 -19.32 10.87
N GLY A 38 15.66 -20.27 10.13
CA GLY A 38 15.29 -21.59 10.64
C GLY A 38 13.85 -21.73 11.16
N PRO A 39 13.49 -22.89 11.73
CA PRO A 39 12.14 -23.17 12.25
C PRO A 39 11.69 -22.14 13.29
N GLY A 40 10.40 -21.78 13.28
CA GLY A 40 9.87 -20.71 14.15
C GLY A 40 10.19 -19.30 13.67
N SER A 41 11.00 -19.12 12.62
CA SER A 41 11.22 -17.80 12.05
C SER A 41 10.06 -17.31 11.19
N TRP A 42 9.86 -15.99 11.13
CA TRP A 42 8.87 -15.35 10.26
C TRP A 42 8.90 -15.92 8.84
N THR A 43 10.04 -15.79 8.16
CA THR A 43 10.17 -16.20 6.77
C THR A 43 10.00 -17.71 6.59
N ALA A 44 10.48 -18.53 7.52
CA ALA A 44 10.34 -19.99 7.44
C ALA A 44 8.88 -20.44 7.55
N GLU A 45 8.15 -19.96 8.56
CA GLU A 45 6.78 -20.39 8.84
C GLU A 45 5.80 -19.95 7.74
N TRP A 46 5.94 -18.72 7.24
CA TRP A 46 5.14 -18.25 6.09
C TRP A 46 5.49 -19.00 4.80
N SER A 47 6.77 -19.28 4.55
CA SER A 47 7.21 -20.02 3.36
C SER A 47 6.74 -21.48 3.40
N ALA A 48 6.74 -22.12 4.56
CA ALA A 48 6.21 -23.48 4.74
C ALA A 48 4.71 -23.52 4.45
N ALA A 49 3.94 -22.55 4.97
CA ALA A 49 2.52 -22.44 4.67
C ALA A 49 2.26 -22.19 3.17
N ALA A 50 3.07 -21.35 2.53
CA ALA A 50 2.99 -21.08 1.10
C ALA A 50 3.23 -22.33 0.27
N ARG A 51 4.28 -23.09 0.57
CA ARG A 51 4.60 -24.38 -0.07
C ARG A 51 3.42 -25.35 0.03
N GLY A 52 2.85 -25.50 1.23
CA GLY A 52 1.67 -26.34 1.43
C GLY A 52 0.46 -25.93 0.58
N GLN A 53 0.27 -24.64 0.28
CA GLN A 53 -0.79 -24.21 -0.65
C GLN A 53 -0.42 -24.45 -2.12
N SER A 54 0.84 -24.31 -2.49
CA SER A 54 1.34 -24.62 -3.84
C SER A 54 1.13 -26.11 -4.19
N GLU A 55 1.48 -27.01 -3.26
CA GLU A 55 1.29 -28.46 -3.39
C GLU A 55 -0.18 -28.85 -3.53
N ARG A 56 -1.09 -28.10 -2.89
CA ARG A 56 -2.55 -28.27 -3.01
C ARG A 56 -3.13 -27.64 -4.28
N GLY A 57 -2.31 -27.19 -5.22
CA GLY A 57 -2.76 -26.56 -6.47
C GLY A 57 -3.41 -25.20 -6.28
N ARG A 58 -3.00 -24.42 -5.26
CA ARG A 58 -3.53 -23.08 -4.96
C ARG A 58 -2.45 -21.99 -5.16
N PRO A 59 -1.92 -21.80 -6.37
CA PRO A 59 -0.76 -20.95 -6.63
C PRO A 59 -0.98 -19.48 -6.25
N LEU A 60 -2.17 -18.90 -6.46
CA LEU A 60 -2.42 -17.51 -6.03
C LEU A 60 -2.36 -17.33 -4.50
N LEU A 61 -2.84 -18.31 -3.74
CA LEU A 61 -2.74 -18.26 -2.28
C LEU A 61 -1.29 -18.48 -1.83
N ALA A 62 -0.56 -19.40 -2.48
CA ALA A 62 0.87 -19.58 -2.25
C ALA A 62 1.66 -18.28 -2.50
N ALA A 63 1.40 -17.58 -3.62
CA ALA A 63 2.03 -16.31 -3.95
C ALA A 63 1.81 -15.26 -2.85
N ARG A 64 0.57 -15.13 -2.34
CA ARG A 64 0.26 -14.21 -1.22
C ARG A 64 1.01 -14.57 0.05
N LEU A 65 1.10 -15.86 0.38
CA LEU A 65 1.82 -16.31 1.57
C LEU A 65 3.34 -16.12 1.45
N TYR A 66 3.91 -16.32 0.25
CA TYR A 66 5.31 -15.97 -0.02
C TYR A 66 5.54 -14.45 0.04
N THR A 67 4.58 -13.62 -0.40
CA THR A 67 4.63 -12.16 -0.21
C THR A 67 4.69 -11.80 1.29
N MET A 68 3.95 -12.53 2.15
CA MET A 68 4.05 -12.37 3.60
C MET A 68 5.39 -12.85 4.16
N ALA A 69 5.93 -13.97 3.67
CA ALA A 69 7.25 -14.46 4.09
C ALA A 69 8.39 -13.48 3.80
N ARG A 70 8.25 -12.71 2.71
CA ARG A 70 9.16 -11.65 2.29
C ARG A 70 8.99 -10.35 3.09
N PHE A 71 7.84 -10.12 3.74
CA PHE A 71 7.56 -8.88 4.48
C PHE A 71 8.62 -8.55 5.56
N PRO A 72 9.04 -7.28 5.75
CA PRO A 72 8.57 -6.03 5.13
C PRO A 72 9.38 -5.52 3.93
N TYR A 73 10.67 -5.87 3.81
CA TYR A 73 11.57 -5.68 2.64
C TYR A 73 12.54 -6.87 2.56
N VAL A 74 13.29 -7.04 1.47
CA VAL A 74 14.27 -8.12 1.36
C VAL A 74 15.56 -7.73 2.08
N ASP A 75 15.86 -8.39 3.19
CA ASP A 75 17.05 -8.13 4.03
C ASP A 75 18.04 -9.31 4.09
N GLY A 76 17.78 -10.37 3.32
CA GLY A 76 18.61 -11.57 3.33
C GLY A 76 18.11 -12.67 2.36
N PRO A 77 18.85 -13.78 2.25
CA PRO A 77 18.58 -14.84 1.28
C PRO A 77 17.21 -15.49 1.45
N GLY A 78 16.73 -15.66 2.69
CA GLY A 78 15.39 -16.21 2.95
C GLY A 78 14.26 -15.37 2.35
N ARG A 79 14.28 -14.05 2.59
CA ARG A 79 13.28 -13.12 2.05
C ARG A 79 13.42 -12.92 0.54
N GLN A 80 14.65 -12.94 0.02
CA GLN A 80 14.91 -12.94 -1.43
C GLN A 80 14.28 -14.16 -2.08
N ARG A 81 14.49 -15.35 -1.50
CA ARG A 81 13.89 -16.59 -2.01
C ARG A 81 12.36 -16.55 -1.95
N ALA A 82 11.79 -15.99 -0.88
CA ALA A 82 10.35 -15.79 -0.76
C ALA A 82 9.80 -14.84 -1.85
N LEU A 83 10.51 -13.76 -2.19
CA LEU A 83 10.13 -12.88 -3.31
C LEU A 83 10.06 -13.65 -4.63
N GLU A 84 11.11 -14.39 -4.96
CA GLU A 84 11.19 -15.17 -6.21
C GLU A 84 10.08 -16.20 -6.31
N LEU A 85 9.81 -16.93 -5.22
CA LEU A 85 8.75 -17.92 -5.15
C LEU A 85 7.36 -17.27 -5.25
N SER A 86 7.17 -16.09 -4.67
CA SER A 86 5.93 -15.32 -4.82
C SER A 86 5.65 -15.00 -6.30
N VAL A 87 6.66 -14.49 -7.01
CA VAL A 87 6.55 -14.16 -8.44
C VAL A 87 6.33 -15.43 -9.28
N ALA A 88 7.03 -16.52 -8.98
CA ALA A 88 6.89 -17.79 -9.69
C ALA A 88 5.48 -18.40 -9.53
N GLU A 89 4.95 -18.44 -8.31
CA GLU A 89 3.57 -18.92 -8.06
C GLU A 89 2.53 -18.00 -8.70
N PHE A 90 2.78 -16.69 -8.74
CA PHE A 90 1.90 -15.76 -9.45
C PHE A 90 1.89 -16.02 -10.96
N ARG A 91 3.07 -16.24 -11.57
CA ARG A 91 3.20 -16.63 -12.99
C ARG A 91 2.49 -17.95 -13.28
N ARG A 92 2.61 -18.95 -12.39
CA ARG A 92 1.88 -20.22 -12.50
C ARG A 92 0.38 -20.00 -12.46
N TRP A 93 -0.13 -19.26 -11.46
CA TRP A 93 -1.56 -18.93 -11.39
C TRP A 93 -2.07 -18.23 -12.65
N ARG A 94 -1.30 -17.28 -13.18
CA ARG A 94 -1.61 -16.54 -14.41
C ARG A 94 -1.77 -17.50 -15.61
N ALA A 95 -0.84 -18.43 -15.77
CA ALA A 95 -0.86 -19.44 -16.82
C ALA A 95 -2.04 -20.41 -16.65
N ASP A 96 -2.23 -20.97 -15.45
CA ASP A 96 -3.31 -21.91 -15.12
C ASP A 96 -4.71 -21.32 -15.39
N ARG A 97 -4.87 -20.01 -15.19
CA ARG A 97 -6.14 -19.30 -15.39
C ARG A 97 -6.28 -18.67 -16.77
N ASN A 98 -5.24 -18.71 -17.61
CA ASN A 98 -5.18 -18.04 -18.91
C ASN A 98 -5.71 -16.60 -18.87
N VAL A 99 -5.25 -15.81 -17.89
CA VAL A 99 -5.70 -14.42 -17.71
C VAL A 99 -4.91 -13.46 -18.57
N ASP A 100 -5.57 -12.40 -19.04
CA ASP A 100 -4.97 -11.29 -19.80
C ASP A 100 -4.13 -10.36 -18.90
N LEU A 101 -3.01 -10.90 -18.43
CA LEU A 101 -1.93 -10.17 -17.77
C LEU A 101 -0.61 -10.46 -18.50
N GLN A 102 -0.08 -9.44 -19.15
CA GLN A 102 1.24 -9.49 -19.79
C GLN A 102 2.31 -9.07 -18.79
N GLU A 103 3.45 -9.74 -18.83
CA GLU A 103 4.62 -9.35 -18.06
C GLU A 103 5.50 -8.44 -18.90
N LEU A 104 5.83 -7.26 -18.39
CA LEU A 104 6.71 -6.29 -19.05
C LEU A 104 7.88 -5.97 -18.14
N THR A 105 9.09 -5.89 -18.68
CA THR A 105 10.23 -5.30 -18.00
C THR A 105 10.56 -3.98 -18.66
N LEU A 106 10.56 -2.91 -17.87
CA LEU A 106 10.81 -1.55 -18.31
C LEU A 106 12.13 -1.06 -17.71
N ALA A 107 12.97 -0.41 -18.50
CA ALA A 107 14.14 0.31 -18.02
C ALA A 107 13.71 1.72 -17.63
N VAL A 108 13.99 2.14 -16.39
CA VAL A 108 13.60 3.44 -15.84
C VAL A 108 14.72 3.92 -14.92
N ASP A 109 15.17 5.16 -15.10
CA ASP A 109 16.14 5.85 -14.24
C ASP A 109 17.38 5.00 -13.88
N GLY A 110 17.98 4.35 -14.88
CA GLY A 110 19.17 3.51 -14.72
C GLY A 110 18.94 2.15 -14.05
N GLY A 111 17.72 1.87 -13.61
CA GLY A 111 17.29 0.57 -13.11
C GLY A 111 16.29 -0.13 -14.04
N SER A 112 15.71 -1.20 -13.53
CA SER A 112 14.65 -1.96 -14.18
C SER A 112 13.50 -2.24 -13.22
N VAL A 113 12.30 -2.26 -13.78
CA VAL A 113 11.08 -2.60 -13.06
C VAL A 113 10.21 -3.54 -13.90
N THR A 114 9.70 -4.58 -13.26
CA THR A 114 8.75 -5.51 -13.88
C THR A 114 7.32 -5.10 -13.55
N CYS A 115 6.46 -5.10 -14.55
CA CYS A 115 5.06 -4.70 -14.47
C CYS A 115 4.14 -5.84 -14.93
N TRP A 116 2.95 -5.91 -14.32
CA TRP A 116 1.82 -6.67 -14.83
C TRP A 116 0.90 -5.73 -15.63
N ALA A 117 0.79 -5.94 -16.94
CA ALA A 117 0.02 -5.10 -17.85
C ALA A 117 -1.28 -5.79 -18.30
N SER A 118 -2.36 -5.01 -18.47
CA SER A 118 -3.63 -5.51 -18.99
C SER A 118 -4.31 -4.49 -19.89
N GLY A 119 -5.01 -4.97 -20.92
CA GLY A 119 -5.78 -4.11 -21.82
C GLY A 119 -4.93 -3.24 -22.74
N PHE A 120 -3.70 -3.67 -23.05
CA PHE A 120 -2.88 -3.06 -24.08
C PHE A 120 -3.41 -3.53 -25.44
N THR A 121 -3.78 -2.60 -26.31
CA THR A 121 -4.16 -2.90 -27.70
C THR A 121 -3.36 -2.01 -28.62
N ALA A 122 -3.16 -2.45 -29.88
CA ALA A 122 -2.53 -1.64 -30.90
C ALA A 122 -3.18 -0.24 -30.99
N ARG A 123 -2.37 0.77 -31.32
CA ARG A 123 -2.68 2.21 -31.26
C ARG A 123 -3.97 2.63 -32.01
N GLU A 124 -4.45 1.78 -32.92
CA GLU A 124 -5.57 2.01 -33.84
C GLU A 124 -6.91 1.39 -33.36
N THR A 125 -6.91 0.50 -32.35
CA THR A 125 -8.12 -0.16 -31.82
C THR A 125 -8.52 0.32 -30.41
N ARG A 126 -8.05 1.51 -30.00
CA ARG A 126 -7.98 1.96 -28.60
C ARG A 126 -9.27 1.74 -27.79
N PRO A 127 -9.18 1.14 -26.59
CA PRO A 127 -10.27 1.20 -25.62
C PRO A 127 -10.52 2.65 -25.19
N LYS A 128 -11.79 3.08 -25.20
CA LYS A 128 -12.26 4.42 -24.80
C LYS A 128 -12.20 4.70 -23.28
N GLY A 129 -11.41 3.95 -22.52
CA GLY A 129 -11.37 4.00 -21.06
C GLY A 129 -10.03 4.49 -20.51
N PRO A 130 -9.93 4.74 -19.20
CA PRO A 130 -8.73 5.29 -18.58
C PRO A 130 -7.56 4.31 -18.65
N PHE A 131 -6.36 4.86 -18.83
CA PHE A 131 -5.10 4.18 -18.53
C PHE A 131 -4.74 4.40 -17.06
N VAL A 132 -4.46 3.34 -16.32
CA VAL A 132 -4.14 3.38 -14.88
C VAL A 132 -2.76 2.83 -14.60
N VAL A 133 -2.01 3.54 -13.76
CA VAL A 133 -0.85 2.98 -13.05
C VAL A 133 -1.29 2.65 -11.63
N LEU A 134 -1.28 1.36 -11.27
CA LEU A 134 -1.60 0.86 -9.94
C LEU A 134 -0.31 0.49 -9.20
N MET A 135 -0.09 1.09 -8.04
CA MET A 135 1.13 0.89 -7.25
C MET A 135 0.79 0.90 -5.76
N GLY A 136 1.39 0.00 -4.99
CA GLY A 136 1.26 -0.02 -3.53
C GLY A 136 2.21 0.96 -2.83
N GLY A 137 2.31 0.82 -1.51
CA GLY A 137 3.30 1.55 -0.70
C GLY A 137 4.62 0.78 -0.54
N ILE A 138 5.46 1.26 0.37
CA ILE A 138 6.85 0.81 0.61
C ILE A 138 7.04 -0.69 0.91
N VAL A 139 6.02 -1.37 1.43
CA VAL A 139 6.06 -2.81 1.77
C VAL A 139 5.26 -3.69 0.81
N SER A 140 4.50 -3.09 -0.10
CA SER A 140 3.60 -3.80 -1.02
C SER A 140 4.35 -4.30 -2.25
N THR A 141 3.90 -5.44 -2.80
CA THR A 141 4.38 -5.94 -4.09
C THR A 141 3.27 -5.84 -5.15
N LYS A 142 3.64 -5.75 -6.42
CA LYS A 142 2.71 -5.71 -7.56
C LYS A 142 1.84 -6.96 -7.66
N GLU A 143 2.33 -8.14 -7.23
CA GLU A 143 1.56 -9.39 -7.21
C GLU A 143 0.31 -9.29 -6.31
N GLN A 144 0.36 -8.49 -5.24
CA GLN A 144 -0.80 -8.22 -4.38
C GLN A 144 -1.91 -7.47 -5.14
N TRP A 145 -1.55 -6.62 -6.10
CA TRP A 145 -2.47 -5.70 -6.78
C TRP A 145 -2.85 -6.14 -8.20
N ALA A 146 -2.06 -6.99 -8.86
CA ALA A 146 -2.30 -7.44 -10.24
C ALA A 146 -3.70 -8.09 -10.46
N PRO A 147 -4.26 -8.89 -9.53
CA PRO A 147 -5.64 -9.38 -9.66
C PRO A 147 -6.71 -8.27 -9.63
N VAL A 148 -6.41 -7.10 -9.04
CA VAL A 148 -7.31 -5.93 -9.06
C VAL A 148 -7.37 -5.34 -10.47
N LEU A 149 -6.23 -5.25 -11.18
CA LEU A 149 -6.19 -4.73 -12.55
C LEU A 149 -7.08 -5.54 -13.50
N LEU A 150 -7.09 -6.87 -13.37
CA LEU A 150 -8.02 -7.74 -14.13
C LEU A 150 -9.49 -7.40 -13.88
N ARG A 151 -9.87 -7.06 -12.65
CA ARG A 151 -11.24 -6.63 -12.33
C ARG A 151 -11.54 -5.26 -12.90
N MET A 152 -10.57 -4.34 -12.86
CA MET A 152 -10.71 -3.00 -13.44
C MET A 152 -10.93 -3.05 -14.95
N ARG A 153 -10.37 -4.05 -15.64
CA ARG A 153 -10.60 -4.27 -17.07
C ARG A 153 -12.05 -4.52 -17.45
N LEU A 154 -12.86 -5.10 -16.55
CA LEU A 154 -14.32 -5.24 -16.74
C LEU A 154 -15.04 -3.89 -16.88
N PHE A 155 -14.42 -2.80 -16.42
CA PHE A 155 -14.94 -1.43 -16.55
C PHE A 155 -14.32 -0.68 -17.74
N GLY A 156 -13.54 -1.38 -18.57
CA GLY A 156 -12.84 -0.83 -19.73
C GLY A 156 -11.56 -0.08 -19.37
N ILE A 157 -10.97 -0.34 -18.21
CA ILE A 157 -9.70 0.23 -17.79
C ILE A 157 -8.56 -0.61 -18.36
N SER A 158 -7.55 0.05 -18.93
CA SER A 158 -6.25 -0.54 -19.25
C SER A 158 -5.20 0.00 -18.29
N GLY A 159 -4.06 -0.67 -18.16
CA GLY A 159 -3.05 -0.19 -17.24
C GLY A 159 -1.94 -1.17 -16.92
N ILE A 160 -1.10 -0.74 -15.98
CA ILE A 160 -0.05 -1.55 -15.39
C ILE A 160 -0.17 -1.58 -13.88
N VAL A 161 0.30 -2.67 -13.29
CA VAL A 161 0.60 -2.79 -11.86
C VAL A 161 2.09 -2.96 -11.69
N THR A 162 2.70 -2.19 -10.81
CA THR A 162 4.14 -2.26 -10.59
C THR A 162 4.54 -1.95 -9.14
N ASP A 163 5.81 -2.17 -8.83
CA ASP A 163 6.41 -1.92 -7.52
C ASP A 163 6.89 -0.46 -7.42
N MET A 164 6.94 0.09 -6.19
CA MET A 164 7.69 1.34 -5.94
C MET A 164 9.19 1.15 -6.24
N PRO A 165 9.96 2.24 -6.45
CA PRO A 165 11.41 2.16 -6.49
C PRO A 165 11.96 1.42 -5.26
N ARG A 166 12.94 0.52 -5.47
CA ARG A 166 13.53 -0.42 -4.49
C ARG A 166 12.56 -1.40 -3.80
N ALA A 167 11.25 -1.31 -4.02
CA ALA A 167 10.29 -2.24 -3.46
C ALA A 167 10.12 -3.48 -4.35
N GLY A 168 9.74 -4.61 -3.76
CA GLY A 168 9.46 -5.84 -4.50
C GLY A 168 10.64 -6.25 -5.39
N ALA A 169 10.41 -6.35 -6.70
CA ALA A 169 11.44 -6.70 -7.68
C ALA A 169 12.05 -5.47 -8.40
N SER A 170 11.69 -4.24 -7.99
CA SER A 170 12.22 -3.01 -8.59
C SER A 170 13.67 -2.79 -8.19
N THR A 171 14.52 -2.55 -9.18
CA THR A 171 15.94 -2.17 -8.98
C THR A 171 16.16 -0.67 -9.10
N VAL A 172 15.12 0.10 -9.45
CA VAL A 172 15.18 1.56 -9.57
C VAL A 172 15.45 2.18 -8.19
N PRO A 173 16.42 3.10 -8.05
CA PRO A 173 16.72 3.76 -6.78
C PRO A 173 15.53 4.53 -6.19
N TYR A 174 15.40 4.56 -4.86
CA TYR A 174 14.43 5.41 -4.16
C TYR A 174 15.11 6.63 -3.52
N ASP A 175 15.37 7.63 -4.34
CA ASP A 175 16.09 8.87 -4.03
C ASP A 175 15.21 10.12 -4.23
N ASP A 176 15.83 11.30 -4.18
CA ASP A 176 15.14 12.59 -4.31
C ASP A 176 14.65 12.87 -5.75
N GLY A 177 15.14 12.11 -6.73
CA GLY A 177 14.65 12.11 -8.11
C GLY A 177 13.43 11.23 -8.33
N SER A 178 13.09 10.35 -7.37
CA SER A 178 12.09 9.28 -7.55
C SER A 178 10.65 9.76 -7.79
N TRP A 179 10.35 11.03 -7.59
CA TRP A 179 9.07 11.60 -8.03
C TRP A 179 8.91 11.59 -9.56
N ARG A 180 10.01 11.50 -10.31
CA ARG A 180 10.02 11.33 -11.77
C ARG A 180 9.75 9.89 -12.22
N PHE A 181 9.76 8.94 -11.29
CA PHE A 181 9.57 7.51 -11.61
C PHE A 181 8.30 7.23 -12.41
N LEU A 182 7.19 7.90 -12.06
CA LEU A 182 5.94 7.77 -12.82
C LEU A 182 6.12 8.29 -14.25
N SER A 183 6.77 9.43 -14.48
CA SER A 183 7.06 9.94 -15.82
C SER A 183 7.92 8.96 -16.63
N GLY A 184 8.99 8.42 -16.02
CA GLY A 184 9.85 7.42 -16.66
C GLY A 184 9.12 6.12 -17.02
N LEU A 185 8.17 5.68 -16.19
CA LEU A 185 7.28 4.56 -16.54
C LEU A 185 6.42 4.88 -17.77
N LEU A 186 5.86 6.10 -17.85
CA LEU A 186 5.02 6.50 -18.98
C LEU A 186 5.83 6.65 -20.27
N ASP A 187 7.10 7.08 -20.18
CA ASP A 187 8.03 7.16 -21.31
C ASP A 187 8.40 5.76 -21.81
N ALA A 188 8.73 4.83 -20.91
CA ALA A 188 9.07 3.45 -21.27
C ALA A 188 7.88 2.67 -21.88
N LEU A 189 6.66 3.18 -21.70
CA LEU A 189 5.42 2.65 -22.27
C LEU A 189 5.00 3.35 -23.57
N ASP A 190 5.76 4.33 -24.06
CA ASP A 190 5.46 5.00 -25.31
C ASP A 190 5.40 4.00 -26.48
N GLY A 191 4.47 4.24 -27.40
CA GLY A 191 4.15 3.31 -28.49
C GLY A 191 3.42 2.02 -28.08
N ARG A 192 3.41 1.64 -26.79
CA ARG A 192 2.74 0.42 -26.28
C ARG A 192 1.34 0.69 -25.72
N ALA A 193 1.11 1.88 -25.16
CA ALA A 193 -0.17 2.31 -24.61
C ALA A 193 -0.39 3.82 -24.80
N ASP A 194 -1.65 4.26 -24.71
CA ASP A 194 -1.97 5.69 -24.66
C ASP A 194 -1.79 6.22 -23.23
N THR A 195 -0.58 6.66 -22.92
CA THR A 195 -0.20 7.20 -21.61
C THR A 195 -0.53 8.69 -21.47
N SER A 196 -1.02 9.35 -22.52
CA SER A 196 -1.29 10.80 -22.54
C SER A 196 -2.34 11.24 -21.52
N ARG A 197 -3.20 10.31 -21.09
CA ARG A 197 -4.24 10.53 -20.07
C ARG A 197 -4.21 9.44 -19.01
N THR A 198 -3.18 9.49 -18.17
CA THR A 198 -2.94 8.51 -17.10
C THR A 198 -3.64 8.89 -15.81
N PHE A 199 -4.22 7.91 -15.11
CA PHE A 199 -4.75 8.04 -13.77
C PHE A 199 -3.92 7.21 -12.80
N ALA A 200 -3.31 7.86 -11.81
CA ALA A 200 -2.47 7.20 -10.83
C ALA A 200 -3.33 6.65 -9.69
N MET A 201 -3.54 5.33 -9.65
CA MET A 201 -4.07 4.65 -8.47
C MET A 201 -2.90 4.18 -7.62
N MET A 202 -2.22 5.13 -6.98
CA MET A 202 -0.96 4.92 -6.27
C MET A 202 -1.20 5.11 -4.78
N LEU A 203 -0.99 4.06 -3.99
CA LEU A 203 -1.43 3.92 -2.62
C LEU A 203 -0.29 4.19 -1.63
N SER A 204 -0.59 4.83 -0.51
CA SER A 204 0.39 5.20 0.52
C SER A 204 1.54 6.03 -0.09
N PHE A 205 2.80 5.71 0.21
CA PHE A 205 3.97 6.45 -0.29
C PHE A 205 4.08 6.59 -1.81
N SER A 206 3.50 5.69 -2.62
CA SER A 206 3.47 5.93 -4.07
C SER A 206 2.48 7.03 -4.45
N GLY A 207 1.41 7.24 -3.67
CA GLY A 207 0.50 8.37 -3.85
C GLY A 207 1.20 9.71 -3.68
N HIS A 208 2.17 9.79 -2.77
CA HIS A 208 3.05 10.96 -2.64
C HIS A 208 3.84 11.23 -3.93
N LEU A 209 4.48 10.20 -4.49
CA LEU A 209 5.19 10.31 -5.77
C LEU A 209 4.27 10.77 -6.89
N ALA A 210 3.03 10.27 -6.93
CA ALA A 210 2.04 10.67 -7.91
C ALA A 210 1.64 12.15 -7.79
N LEU A 211 1.41 12.62 -6.56
CA LEU A 211 1.09 14.03 -6.30
C LEU A 211 2.27 14.94 -6.69
N ARG A 212 3.50 14.57 -6.33
CA ARG A 212 4.68 15.34 -6.71
C ARG A 212 4.90 15.33 -8.23
N CYS A 213 4.77 14.18 -8.89
CA CYS A 213 4.90 14.01 -10.33
C CYS A 213 3.89 14.86 -11.13
N ALA A 214 2.63 14.92 -10.67
CA ALA A 214 1.55 15.62 -11.35
C ALA A 214 1.73 17.14 -11.47
N LEU A 215 2.68 17.72 -10.71
CA LEU A 215 3.05 19.13 -10.83
C LEU A 215 3.86 19.42 -12.10
N ASP A 216 4.61 18.43 -12.58
CA ASP A 216 5.54 18.59 -13.70
C ASP A 216 5.14 17.76 -14.93
N ASP A 217 4.35 16.69 -14.76
CA ASP A 217 3.93 15.82 -15.85
C ASP A 217 2.43 15.95 -16.18
N PRO A 218 2.05 16.64 -17.26
CA PRO A 218 0.65 16.90 -17.62
C PRO A 218 -0.09 15.63 -18.08
N ARG A 219 0.61 14.51 -18.30
CA ARG A 219 0.00 13.21 -18.61
C ARG A 219 -0.72 12.60 -17.42
N VAL A 220 -0.35 13.00 -16.19
CA VAL A 220 -1.05 12.59 -14.97
C VAL A 220 -2.32 13.42 -14.84
N ARG A 221 -3.48 12.80 -15.08
CA ARG A 221 -4.79 13.48 -15.14
C ARG A 221 -5.65 13.30 -13.90
N GLY A 222 -5.15 12.58 -12.90
CA GLY A 222 -5.82 12.39 -11.61
C GLY A 222 -5.08 11.39 -10.74
N VAL A 223 -5.21 11.57 -9.42
CA VAL A 223 -4.60 10.69 -8.41
C VAL A 223 -5.69 10.12 -7.53
N ALA A 224 -5.71 8.81 -7.34
CA ALA A 224 -6.56 8.10 -6.40
C ALA A 224 -5.69 7.31 -5.42
N THR A 225 -5.72 7.68 -4.14
CA THR A 225 -4.78 7.16 -3.14
C THR A 225 -5.47 6.81 -1.81
N VAL A 226 -4.74 6.10 -0.95
CA VAL A 226 -5.11 5.72 0.41
C VAL A 226 -3.92 6.01 1.31
N GLY A 227 -4.07 6.90 2.30
CA GLY A 227 -3.02 7.19 3.29
C GLY A 227 -1.69 7.64 2.68
N ALA A 228 -1.69 8.46 1.63
CA ALA A 228 -0.44 9.00 1.11
C ALA A 228 0.14 10.09 2.03
N PRO A 229 1.44 10.03 2.37
CA PRO A 229 2.10 11.10 3.10
C PRO A 229 2.20 12.36 2.23
N VAL A 230 2.06 13.53 2.84
CA VAL A 230 2.01 14.81 2.13
C VAL A 230 3.12 15.73 2.61
N HIS A 231 3.08 16.14 3.88
CA HIS A 231 3.99 17.14 4.42
C HIS A 231 4.49 16.76 5.81
N GLY A 232 3.61 16.73 6.81
CA GLY A 232 3.92 16.44 8.21
C GLY A 232 4.60 15.08 8.39
N ALA A 233 4.21 14.05 7.63
CA ALA A 233 4.90 12.75 7.66
C ALA A 233 6.41 12.86 7.33
N PHE A 234 6.82 13.87 6.56
CA PHE A 234 8.20 14.13 6.17
C PHE A 234 8.86 15.25 6.98
N ALA A 235 8.09 16.25 7.41
CA ALA A 235 8.60 17.49 7.97
C ALA A 235 8.46 17.60 9.49
N ASP A 236 7.63 16.78 10.15
CA ASP A 236 7.42 16.83 11.61
C ASP A 236 8.32 15.80 12.34
N PRO A 237 9.41 16.23 13.01
CA PRO A 237 10.30 15.32 13.70
C PRO A 237 9.66 14.65 14.91
N ALA A 238 8.65 15.27 15.54
CA ALA A 238 7.95 14.68 16.68
C ALA A 238 7.07 13.52 16.22
N TRP A 239 6.36 13.69 15.10
CA TRP A 239 5.62 12.61 14.46
C TRP A 239 6.56 11.47 14.03
N GLN A 240 7.67 11.80 13.38
CA GLN A 240 8.64 10.80 12.90
C GLN A 240 9.22 9.92 14.01
N ARG A 241 9.46 10.48 15.21
CA ARG A 241 9.90 9.70 16.39
C ARG A 241 8.85 8.71 16.88
N GLY A 242 7.57 8.95 16.60
CA GLY A 242 6.47 8.06 16.95
C GLY A 242 6.12 7.04 15.87
N LEU A 243 6.77 7.07 14.71
CA LEU A 243 6.49 6.13 13.63
C LEU A 243 6.84 4.70 14.04
N PRO A 244 6.07 3.70 13.56
CA PRO A 244 6.45 2.30 13.67
C PRO A 244 7.88 2.06 13.19
N ARG A 245 8.67 1.31 13.96
CA ARG A 245 10.05 0.98 13.64
C ARG A 245 10.14 0.23 12.31
N ILE A 246 9.15 -0.61 12.00
CA ILE A 246 9.09 -1.32 10.70
C ILE A 246 8.96 -0.36 9.52
N THR A 247 8.23 0.74 9.68
CA THR A 247 8.07 1.78 8.65
C THR A 247 9.40 2.51 8.45
N LEU A 248 10.05 2.94 9.54
CA LEU A 248 11.35 3.60 9.49
C LEU A 248 12.45 2.70 8.90
N ALA A 249 12.50 1.42 9.30
CA ALA A 249 13.45 0.44 8.78
C ALA A 249 13.23 0.16 7.29
N THR A 250 11.97 0.07 6.85
CA THR A 250 11.64 -0.09 5.43
C THR A 250 12.07 1.14 4.63
N LEU A 251 11.75 2.34 5.09
CA LEU A 251 12.15 3.58 4.41
C LEU A 251 13.68 3.67 4.32
N ALA A 252 14.39 3.42 5.42
CA ALA A 252 15.85 3.43 5.46
C ALA A 252 16.45 2.43 4.47
N HIS A 253 15.91 1.21 4.39
CA HIS A 253 16.32 0.22 3.42
C HIS A 253 16.11 0.69 1.97
N LEU A 254 14.92 1.23 1.66
CA LEU A 254 14.60 1.68 0.30
C LEU A 254 15.47 2.88 -0.12
N THR A 255 15.74 3.82 0.79
CA THR A 255 16.57 5.00 0.51
C THR A 255 18.07 4.73 0.62
N GLY A 256 18.48 3.54 1.06
CA GLY A 256 19.90 3.22 1.30
C GLY A 256 20.52 4.02 2.46
N THR A 257 19.72 4.38 3.46
CA THR A 257 20.13 5.14 4.64
C THR A 257 19.98 4.29 5.92
N THR A 258 20.17 4.90 7.09
CA THR A 258 19.93 4.27 8.39
C THR A 258 18.61 4.72 8.99
N VAL A 259 18.07 3.95 9.94
CA VAL A 259 16.84 4.31 10.69
C VAL A 259 16.96 5.69 11.35
N ASP A 260 18.15 6.04 11.86
CA ASP A 260 18.37 7.31 12.55
C ASP A 260 18.47 8.49 11.58
N ALA A 261 18.94 8.26 10.34
CA ALA A 261 19.12 9.31 9.33
C ALA A 261 17.92 9.47 8.38
N VAL A 262 17.02 8.49 8.30
CA VAL A 262 15.95 8.47 7.29
C VAL A 262 14.98 9.64 7.41
N GLY A 263 14.65 10.07 8.63
CA GLY A 263 13.74 11.21 8.84
C GLY A 263 14.30 12.51 8.27
N GLU A 264 15.60 12.76 8.45
CA GLU A 264 16.28 13.92 7.87
C GLU A 264 16.37 13.81 6.35
N HIS A 265 16.74 12.64 5.85
CA HIS A 265 16.88 12.37 4.42
C HIS A 265 15.56 12.57 3.65
N LEU A 266 14.42 12.30 4.28
CA LEU A 266 13.11 12.45 3.64
C LEU A 266 12.51 13.87 3.78
N ARG A 267 13.12 14.76 4.56
CA ARG A 267 12.53 16.07 4.93
C ARG A 267 12.19 16.94 3.72
N GLU A 268 13.06 16.95 2.72
CA GLU A 268 12.88 17.76 1.50
C GLU A 268 11.78 17.24 0.58
N ARG A 269 11.25 16.04 0.86
CA ARG A 269 10.14 15.46 0.08
C ARG A 269 8.79 16.04 0.47
N ALA A 270 8.69 16.77 1.58
CA ALA A 270 7.44 17.38 2.03
C ALA A 270 6.82 18.30 0.96
N LEU A 271 5.58 18.02 0.55
CA LEU A 271 4.85 18.90 -0.38
C LEU A 271 4.44 20.18 0.34
N THR A 272 4.79 21.33 -0.24
CA THR A 272 4.46 22.64 0.30
C THR A 272 2.99 23.02 0.02
N PRO A 273 2.39 23.93 0.81
CA PRO A 273 1.08 24.51 0.50
C PRO A 273 0.96 25.08 -0.92
N GLY A 274 2.02 25.73 -1.41
CA GLY A 274 2.08 26.27 -2.76
C GLY A 274 2.00 25.18 -3.83
N GLN A 275 2.77 24.10 -3.67
CA GLN A 275 2.70 22.93 -4.55
C GLN A 275 1.30 22.29 -4.52
N LEU A 276 0.70 22.10 -3.34
CA LEU A 276 -0.66 21.54 -3.24
C LEU A 276 -1.71 22.42 -3.92
N THR A 277 -1.57 23.74 -3.83
CA THR A 277 -2.45 24.71 -4.52
C THR A 277 -2.28 24.68 -6.03
N ALA A 278 -1.06 24.41 -6.50
CA ALA A 278 -0.72 24.30 -7.92
C ALA A 278 -1.19 23.00 -8.58
N LEU A 279 -1.65 22.00 -7.81
CA LEU A 279 -2.20 20.75 -8.37
C LEU A 279 -3.51 21.02 -9.14
N ASP A 280 -3.42 21.08 -10.47
CA ASP A 280 -4.57 21.22 -11.36
C ASP A 280 -5.15 19.87 -11.83
N ILE A 281 -5.15 18.87 -10.94
CA ILE A 281 -5.70 17.53 -11.19
C ILE A 281 -6.76 17.19 -10.12
N PRO A 282 -7.75 16.32 -10.40
CA PRO A 282 -8.60 15.80 -9.35
C PRO A 282 -7.82 14.82 -8.48
N VAL A 283 -7.97 14.92 -7.16
CA VAL A 283 -7.36 14.03 -6.17
C VAL A 283 -8.46 13.35 -5.38
N ALA A 284 -8.49 12.01 -5.41
CA ALA A 284 -9.32 11.20 -4.55
C ALA A 284 -8.43 10.59 -3.46
N TYR A 285 -8.73 10.89 -2.20
CA TYR A 285 -7.92 10.46 -1.07
C TYR A 285 -8.78 9.68 -0.07
N VAL A 286 -8.31 8.52 0.35
CA VAL A 286 -8.89 7.79 1.49
C VAL A 286 -7.99 7.99 2.71
N ALA A 287 -8.52 8.59 3.76
CA ALA A 287 -7.81 8.81 5.01
C ALA A 287 -8.32 7.87 6.10
N SER A 288 -7.42 7.47 6.99
CA SER A 288 -7.76 6.71 8.19
C SER A 288 -7.64 7.67 9.39
N ARG A 289 -8.64 7.70 10.26
CA ARG A 289 -8.68 8.66 11.40
C ARG A 289 -7.71 8.28 12.52
N GLN A 290 -7.34 7.00 12.61
CA GLN A 290 -6.41 6.46 13.59
C GLN A 290 -5.10 6.05 12.90
N ASP A 291 -4.69 6.79 11.86
CA ASP A 291 -3.50 6.48 11.07
C ASP A 291 -2.24 6.72 11.89
N GLU A 292 -1.50 5.63 12.12
CA GLU A 292 -0.26 5.59 12.86
C GLU A 292 0.97 5.97 12.03
N ILE A 293 0.79 6.21 10.71
CA ILE A 293 1.86 6.57 9.77
C ILE A 293 1.70 8.01 9.26
N ILE A 294 0.46 8.42 9.00
CA ILE A 294 0.15 9.71 8.36
C ILE A 294 -0.52 10.65 9.36
N PRO A 295 0.05 11.82 9.66
CA PRO A 295 -0.53 12.74 10.63
C PRO A 295 -1.82 13.36 10.09
N ALA A 296 -2.78 13.63 10.97
CA ALA A 296 -4.03 14.32 10.62
C ALA A 296 -3.78 15.69 9.94
N ALA A 297 -2.67 16.35 10.27
CA ALA A 297 -2.25 17.61 9.66
C ALA A 297 -2.04 17.52 8.13
N ASP A 298 -1.67 16.35 7.60
CA ASP A 298 -1.57 16.14 6.15
C ASP A 298 -2.94 16.21 5.48
N ILE A 299 -3.97 15.66 6.13
CA ILE A 299 -5.35 15.69 5.62
C ILE A 299 -5.89 17.12 5.65
N ASP A 300 -5.56 17.89 6.70
CA ASP A 300 -5.96 19.29 6.80
C ASP A 300 -5.26 20.16 5.75
N LEU A 301 -3.99 19.89 5.44
CA LEU A 301 -3.30 20.56 4.32
C LEU A 301 -3.95 20.25 2.98
N LEU A 302 -4.30 18.99 2.72
CA LEU A 302 -5.02 18.62 1.50
C LEU A 302 -6.36 19.36 1.38
N ARG A 303 -7.16 19.41 2.46
CA ARG A 303 -8.44 20.15 2.49
C ARG A 303 -8.28 21.63 2.19
N ARG A 304 -7.23 22.26 2.72
CA ARG A 304 -6.99 23.70 2.57
C ARG A 304 -6.47 24.07 1.18
N HIS A 305 -5.63 23.22 0.57
CA HIS A 305 -4.85 23.63 -0.60
C HIS A 305 -5.24 22.90 -1.89
N VAL A 306 -5.75 21.66 -1.84
CA VAL A 306 -6.09 20.91 -3.06
C VAL A 306 -7.48 21.31 -3.55
N ARG A 307 -7.53 22.06 -4.66
CA ARG A 307 -8.77 22.60 -5.25
C ARG A 307 -9.83 21.55 -5.59
N ARG A 308 -9.42 20.36 -6.01
CA ARG A 308 -10.32 19.29 -6.50
C ARG A 308 -10.13 18.00 -5.71
N LEU A 309 -10.37 18.09 -4.41
CA LEU A 309 -10.28 16.96 -3.49
C LEU A 309 -11.64 16.24 -3.35
N ASP A 310 -11.65 14.92 -3.51
CA ASP A 310 -12.70 14.04 -2.98
C ASP A 310 -12.11 13.18 -1.86
N LEU A 311 -12.61 13.35 -0.65
CA LEU A 311 -12.08 12.73 0.55
C LEU A 311 -13.06 11.69 1.10
N LEU A 312 -12.55 10.49 1.38
CA LEU A 312 -13.27 9.46 2.13
C LEU A 312 -12.50 9.16 3.41
N GLU A 313 -13.14 9.31 4.55
CA GLU A 313 -12.52 9.04 5.85
C GLU A 313 -13.14 7.81 6.49
N HIS A 314 -12.28 6.95 7.02
CA HIS A 314 -12.66 5.78 7.80
C HIS A 314 -12.11 5.91 9.22
N ASP A 315 -12.91 5.47 10.20
CA ASP A 315 -12.42 5.27 11.56
C ASP A 315 -11.72 3.92 11.63
N ASP A 316 -10.44 3.94 11.27
CA ASP A 316 -9.59 2.75 11.15
C ASP A 316 -8.11 3.19 11.20
N VAL A 317 -7.22 2.21 11.27
CA VAL A 317 -5.76 2.37 11.20
C VAL A 317 -5.27 2.54 9.74
N HIS A 318 -3.97 2.77 9.55
CA HIS A 318 -3.37 2.99 8.24
C HIS A 318 -3.84 1.99 7.17
N GLY A 319 -4.22 2.51 6.00
CA GLY A 319 -4.73 1.71 4.88
C GLY A 319 -6.20 1.25 5.02
N SER A 320 -6.87 1.53 6.14
CA SER A 320 -8.27 1.18 6.40
C SER A 320 -8.64 -0.29 6.12
N PRO A 321 -7.93 -1.27 6.72
CA PRO A 321 -8.08 -2.70 6.42
C PRO A 321 -9.47 -3.28 6.71
N ARG A 322 -10.24 -2.69 7.63
CA ARG A 322 -11.62 -3.13 7.92
C ARG A 322 -12.61 -2.62 6.87
N HIS A 323 -12.20 -1.70 6.00
CA HIS A 323 -13.04 -1.01 5.04
C HIS A 323 -12.68 -1.30 3.58
N VAL A 324 -11.82 -2.29 3.31
CA VAL A 324 -11.34 -2.64 1.93
C VAL A 324 -12.48 -2.92 0.95
N ALA A 325 -13.62 -3.44 1.42
CA ALA A 325 -14.81 -3.69 0.62
C ALA A 325 -15.47 -2.40 0.10
N VAL A 326 -15.25 -1.27 0.78
CA VAL A 326 -15.76 0.06 0.40
C VAL A 326 -14.68 0.85 -0.34
N THR A 327 -13.46 0.86 0.19
CA THR A 327 -12.31 1.60 -0.32
C THR A 327 -12.02 1.26 -1.78
N GLY A 328 -11.93 -0.03 -2.12
CA GLY A 328 -11.63 -0.46 -3.50
C GLY A 328 -12.65 0.03 -4.54
N PRO A 329 -13.95 -0.26 -4.38
CA PRO A 329 -14.99 0.25 -5.27
C PRO A 329 -15.06 1.77 -5.33
N TRP A 330 -14.81 2.47 -4.21
CA TRP A 330 -14.77 3.92 -4.20
C TRP A 330 -13.61 4.48 -5.02
N LEU A 331 -12.39 3.96 -4.88
CA LEU A 331 -11.22 4.36 -5.69
C LEU A 331 -11.46 4.14 -7.18
N LEU A 332 -12.01 2.96 -7.55
CA LEU A 332 -12.37 2.65 -8.93
C LEU A 332 -13.40 3.65 -9.49
N ARG A 333 -14.45 3.94 -8.72
CA ARG A 333 -15.45 4.95 -9.09
C ARG A 333 -14.83 6.34 -9.25
N SER A 334 -13.91 6.72 -8.38
CA SER A 334 -13.19 7.99 -8.45
C SER A 334 -12.39 8.10 -9.73
N VAL A 335 -11.61 7.08 -10.11
CA VAL A 335 -10.87 7.06 -11.39
C VAL A 335 -11.82 7.19 -12.60
N LEU A 336 -12.93 6.43 -12.61
CA LEU A 336 -13.94 6.54 -13.68
C LEU A 336 -14.61 7.93 -13.73
N ARG A 337 -14.75 8.59 -12.58
CA ARG A 337 -15.26 9.97 -12.49
C ARG A 337 -14.26 10.96 -13.09
N MET A 338 -13.00 10.88 -12.68
CA MET A 338 -11.91 11.75 -13.16
C MET A 338 -11.73 11.65 -14.68
N HIS A 339 -11.85 10.44 -15.24
CA HIS A 339 -11.75 10.22 -16.69
C HIS A 339 -12.86 10.88 -17.52
N GLY A 340 -14.07 11.00 -16.96
CA GLY A 340 -15.26 11.37 -17.76
C GLY A 340 -16.02 10.18 -18.37
N ALA A 341 -15.81 8.94 -17.92
CA ALA A 341 -16.52 7.77 -18.45
C ALA A 341 -18.06 7.88 -18.32
N ARG A 342 -18.83 7.39 -19.31
CA ARG A 342 -20.31 7.51 -19.37
C ARG A 342 -21.04 6.99 -18.12
N THR A 343 -22.18 7.60 -17.78
CA THR A 343 -22.99 7.41 -16.56
C THR A 343 -23.37 5.96 -16.27
N ALA A 344 -23.63 5.12 -17.27
CA ALA A 344 -24.05 3.72 -17.08
C ALA A 344 -22.97 2.84 -16.40
N ARG A 345 -21.69 2.99 -16.77
CA ARG A 345 -20.57 2.27 -16.12
C ARG A 345 -20.32 2.76 -14.69
N ARG A 346 -20.66 4.02 -14.38
CA ARG A 346 -20.60 4.62 -13.04
C ARG A 346 -21.77 4.17 -12.16
N ALA A 347 -22.96 4.02 -12.75
CA ALA A 347 -24.18 3.66 -12.05
C ALA A 347 -24.10 2.26 -11.40
N LEU A 348 -23.40 1.30 -12.02
CA LEU A 348 -23.17 -0.05 -11.48
C LEU A 348 -22.42 -0.06 -10.12
N LEU A 349 -21.65 0.98 -9.81
CA LEU A 349 -20.93 1.13 -8.54
C LEU A 349 -21.64 2.06 -7.54
N GLY A 350 -22.73 2.70 -7.96
CA GLY A 350 -23.47 3.70 -7.18
C GLY A 350 -24.17 3.10 -5.94
N PRO A 351 -25.07 2.11 -6.12
CA PRO A 351 -25.81 1.48 -5.03
C PRO A 351 -24.90 0.78 -4.03
N SER A 352 -23.88 0.06 -4.50
CA SER A 352 -22.96 -0.71 -3.64
C SER A 352 -22.16 0.19 -2.69
N VAL A 353 -21.65 1.32 -3.19
CA VAL A 353 -20.91 2.29 -2.35
C VAL A 353 -21.86 3.03 -1.39
N ALA A 354 -23.08 3.35 -1.82
CA ALA A 354 -24.07 4.02 -0.97
C ALA A 354 -24.60 3.11 0.16
N LEU A 355 -24.92 1.85 -0.14
CA LEU A 355 -25.36 0.86 0.85
C LEU A 355 -24.26 0.56 1.87
N LEU A 356 -23.02 0.38 1.40
CA LEU A 356 -21.89 0.09 2.28
C LEU A 356 -21.53 1.30 3.17
N ARG A 357 -21.67 2.53 2.66
CA ARG A 357 -21.52 3.75 3.46
C ARG A 357 -22.63 3.91 4.50
N ALA A 358 -23.86 3.53 4.18
CA ALA A 358 -24.97 3.57 5.13
C ALA A 358 -24.82 2.52 6.23
N GLY A 359 -24.42 1.29 5.88
CA GLY A 359 -24.20 0.20 6.85
C GLY A 359 -23.09 0.49 7.86
N HIS A 360 -21.98 1.10 7.44
CA HIS A 360 -20.90 1.47 8.36
C HIS A 360 -21.23 2.66 9.28
N ARG A 361 -22.07 3.61 8.83
CA ARG A 361 -22.55 4.70 9.71
C ARG A 361 -23.47 4.19 10.83
N VAL A 362 -24.16 3.09 10.61
CA VAL A 362 -25.02 2.44 11.63
C VAL A 362 -24.18 1.58 12.58
N ALA A 363 -23.18 0.85 12.06
CA ALA A 363 -22.29 0.03 12.90
C ALA A 363 -21.37 0.87 13.82
N GLY A 364 -20.91 2.04 13.36
CA GLY A 364 -20.10 2.96 14.18
C GLY A 364 -20.86 3.73 15.27
N ARG A 365 -22.16 3.47 15.46
CA ARG A 365 -23.00 4.08 16.51
C ARG A 365 -23.33 3.15 17.68
N LEU A 366 -22.93 1.88 17.62
CA LEU A 366 -23.13 0.97 18.75
C LEU A 366 -21.97 1.14 19.76
N PRO A 367 -22.24 1.37 21.06
CA PRO A 367 -21.18 1.45 22.06
C PRO A 367 -20.47 0.11 22.19
N HIS A 368 -19.14 0.10 22.13
CA HIS A 368 -18.34 -1.07 22.50
C HIS A 368 -18.17 -1.11 24.04
N PRO A 369 -18.28 -2.28 24.68
CA PRO A 369 -18.00 -2.41 26.10
C PRO A 369 -16.49 -2.22 26.32
N ALA A 370 -16.13 -1.31 27.22
CA ALA A 370 -14.77 -1.09 27.67
C ALA A 370 -14.26 -2.37 28.37
N GLY A 371 -13.25 -3.01 27.76
CA GLY A 371 -12.48 -4.10 28.37
C GLY A 371 -11.13 -3.58 28.84
N ALA A 372 -10.97 -3.55 30.15
CA ALA A 372 -9.84 -3.01 30.89
C ALA A 372 -8.47 -3.59 30.48
N ILE A 373 -7.51 -2.70 30.23
CA ILE A 373 -6.08 -2.97 30.42
C ILE A 373 -5.71 -2.25 31.72
N GLY A 374 -5.51 -3.05 32.77
CA GLY A 374 -5.18 -2.57 34.10
C GLY A 374 -3.83 -1.86 34.13
N ALA A 375 -3.82 -0.68 34.73
CA ALA A 375 -2.61 -0.05 35.23
C ALA A 375 -2.07 -0.87 36.40
N ALA A 376 -0.81 -1.32 36.30
CA ALA A 376 -0.09 -1.87 37.44
C ALA A 376 0.33 -0.72 38.38
N PRO A 377 0.17 -0.85 39.70
CA PRO A 377 0.42 0.23 40.64
C PRO A 377 1.91 0.41 40.93
N THR A 378 2.30 1.67 41.04
CA THR A 378 3.58 2.15 41.57
C THR A 378 3.78 1.72 43.02
N THR A 379 4.89 1.03 43.30
CA THR A 379 5.35 0.71 44.66
C THR A 379 5.91 1.97 45.33
N ALA A 380 5.15 2.55 46.25
CA ALA A 380 5.62 3.53 47.21
C ALA A 380 5.97 2.82 48.53
N GLY A 381 7.12 3.21 49.10
CA GLY A 381 7.78 2.54 50.22
C GLY A 381 7.00 2.58 51.53
N THR A 382 7.12 1.50 52.28
CA THR A 382 6.69 1.37 53.67
C THR A 382 7.77 1.92 54.60
N THR A 383 7.41 3.00 55.28
CA THR A 383 8.03 3.48 56.52
C THR A 383 7.81 2.50 57.65
N SER A 384 8.89 2.13 58.34
CA SER A 384 8.91 1.37 59.60
C SER A 384 8.98 2.33 60.80
N GLN A 385 7.99 2.26 61.68
CA GLN A 385 8.02 2.63 63.11
C GLN A 385 6.92 1.74 63.75
N ASP A 386 7.27 0.68 64.49
CA ASP A 386 7.67 0.62 65.91
C ASP A 386 6.46 0.32 66.82
N GLU A 387 6.73 -0.46 67.88
CA GLU A 387 5.91 -0.93 69.02
C GLU A 387 5.38 -2.37 68.94
N GLU A 388 5.48 -3.25 69.95
CA GLU A 388 6.19 -3.29 71.23
C GLU A 388 5.98 -4.71 71.81
N THR A 389 6.77 -5.07 72.82
CA THR A 389 6.54 -6.08 73.88
C THR A 389 6.97 -7.55 73.71
N ARG A 390 7.96 -7.86 74.58
CA ARG A 390 8.39 -9.12 75.22
C ARG A 390 9.47 -9.97 74.57
#